data_AF-A0A842TL67-F1
#
_entry.id   AF-A0A842TL67-F1
#
_cell.length_a   1.000
_cell.length_b   1.000
_cell.length_c   1.000
_cell.angle_alpha   90.00
_cell.angle_beta   90.00
_cell.angle_gamma   90.00
#
_symmetry.space_group_name_H-M   'P 1'
#
loop_
_entity.id
_entity.type
_entity.pdbx_description
1 polymer ?
#
loop_
_entity_poly.entity_id
_entity_poly.type
_entity_poly.pdbx_seq_one_letter_code
_entity_poly.pdbx_strand_id
1 'polypeptide(L)'
;MKLKLKIPKRDLVKEIDFKERVKEQYLQWKADLLEKAKSVNDLRELRRIMDELDKNQFDWSSSTGEWLEKGEAYDIICLTIKLPGLKKNRIRYVIYGILSFSKGLTDSFDHLGDLERIMYIKNERGVYFAFSTIGHGYLELFPEILGQKNSFEELMSEEEYVFEVGDHSLCTERDNTKILIGKVPFIDIFRIIKTNIYKDHVYKKIPLLSNLDIEKKLEINWFNYGKEIIKIDKIIDKKIKSYSIAFRIKRALNKAFNFIKKRREIDYLYLLNAIKSTLWNVPPTKQDKIVRKIIKELEKISNKKQIDEDIISLLNGLLRHLDNLVDPIEFLKWSCRQDPDKLKKKFDFQFLKDFTPSAIQTLPVAFRMILDKTLSDIGYPEKLTPTEKGKRIIFWIAGNIYRILRSQFANVNKNLSDRFKTITTIVDKITFSDDYE
;
A
#
# COMPACT_ATOMS: atom_id res chain seq x y z
N MET A 1 6.21 -15.79 -10.01
CA MET A 1 7.38 -14.92 -9.78
C MET A 1 7.68 -14.93 -8.27
N LYS A 2 8.93 -14.71 -7.84
CA LYS A 2 9.26 -14.67 -6.40
C LYS A 2 10.12 -13.45 -6.08
N LEU A 3 9.88 -12.82 -4.93
CA LEU A 3 10.72 -11.75 -4.37
C LEU A 3 11.82 -12.35 -3.50
N LYS A 4 13.00 -11.72 -3.49
CA LYS A 4 14.07 -12.04 -2.56
C LYS A 4 13.92 -11.15 -1.32
N LEU A 5 13.33 -11.68 -0.26
CA LEU A 5 13.21 -10.98 1.02
C LEU A 5 14.45 -11.23 1.87
N LYS A 6 15.11 -10.16 2.27
CA LYS A 6 16.24 -10.14 3.19
C LYS A 6 15.72 -9.86 4.61
N ILE A 7 16.00 -10.77 5.52
CA ILE A 7 15.54 -10.72 6.91
C ILE A 7 16.76 -10.75 7.83
N PRO A 8 16.99 -9.73 8.67
CA PRO A 8 18.04 -9.80 9.69
C PRO A 8 17.77 -10.96 10.67
N LYS A 9 18.77 -11.80 10.97
CA LYS A 9 18.55 -12.99 11.83
C LYS A 9 17.99 -12.64 13.21
N ARG A 10 18.44 -11.53 13.79
CA ARG A 10 17.94 -11.02 15.08
C ARG A 10 16.46 -10.66 15.03
N ASP A 11 16.01 -10.13 13.90
CA ASP A 11 14.62 -9.73 13.70
C ASP A 11 13.74 -10.96 13.45
N LEU A 12 14.26 -12.02 12.81
CA LEU A 12 13.56 -13.30 12.69
C LEU A 12 13.26 -13.97 14.04
N VAL A 13 14.23 -14.03 14.95
CA VAL A 13 14.02 -14.61 16.30
C VAL A 13 12.91 -13.86 17.02
N LYS A 14 12.98 -12.53 16.99
CA LYS A 14 11.95 -11.66 17.56
C LYS A 14 10.58 -11.89 16.95
N GLU A 15 10.49 -12.00 15.63
CA GLU A 15 9.24 -12.21 14.91
C GLU A 15 8.57 -13.52 15.36
N ILE A 16 9.35 -14.59 15.59
CA ILE A 16 8.83 -15.85 16.11
C ILE A 16 8.21 -15.66 17.50
N ASP A 17 8.89 -14.94 18.40
CA ASP A 17 8.37 -14.67 19.74
C ASP A 17 7.08 -13.81 19.71
N PHE A 18 7.06 -12.77 18.86
CA PHE A 18 5.88 -11.91 18.71
C PHE A 18 4.69 -12.64 18.11
N LYS A 19 4.93 -13.54 17.15
CA LYS A 19 3.90 -14.34 16.51
C LYS A 19 3.05 -15.10 17.54
N GLU A 20 3.69 -15.79 18.49
CA GLU A 20 2.96 -16.59 19.49
C GLU A 20 2.12 -15.70 20.41
N ARG A 21 2.64 -14.53 20.82
CA ARG A 21 1.88 -13.56 21.61
C ARG A 21 0.66 -13.02 20.87
N VAL A 22 0.80 -12.63 19.60
CA VAL A 22 -0.34 -12.13 18.79
C VAL A 22 -1.35 -13.24 18.52
N LYS A 23 -0.88 -14.48 18.36
CA LYS A 23 -1.73 -15.65 18.20
C LYS A 23 -2.55 -15.92 19.46
N GLU A 24 -1.97 -15.82 20.65
CA GLU A 24 -2.71 -15.93 21.91
C GLU A 24 -3.80 -14.84 22.02
N GLN A 25 -3.47 -13.59 21.69
CA GLN A 25 -4.45 -12.49 21.67
C GLN A 25 -5.59 -12.75 20.68
N TYR A 26 -5.27 -13.25 19.48
CA TYR A 26 -6.28 -13.62 18.48
C TYR A 26 -7.17 -14.77 18.97
N LEU A 27 -6.60 -15.81 19.57
CA LEU A 27 -7.35 -16.94 20.12
C LEU A 27 -8.29 -16.50 21.24
N GLN A 28 -7.85 -15.61 22.12
CA GLN A 28 -8.70 -15.02 23.15
C GLN A 28 -9.85 -14.21 22.52
N TRP A 29 -9.54 -13.32 21.58
CA TRP A 29 -10.55 -12.54 20.86
C TRP A 29 -11.59 -13.44 20.16
N LYS A 30 -11.15 -14.53 19.54
CA LYS A 30 -12.01 -15.52 18.89
C LYS A 30 -12.89 -16.25 19.90
N ALA A 31 -12.35 -16.63 21.05
CA ALA A 31 -13.10 -17.26 22.12
C ALA A 31 -14.18 -16.33 22.70
N ASP A 32 -13.81 -15.09 23.04
CA ASP A 32 -14.73 -14.07 23.55
C ASP A 32 -15.86 -13.79 22.56
N LEU A 33 -15.54 -13.75 21.26
CA LEU A 33 -16.53 -13.51 20.23
C LEU A 33 -17.51 -14.70 20.10
N LEU A 34 -17.01 -15.93 20.15
CA LEU A 34 -17.86 -17.13 20.12
C LEU A 34 -18.75 -17.21 21.36
N GLU A 35 -18.24 -16.83 22.53
CA GLU A 35 -19.03 -16.76 23.76
C GLU A 35 -20.13 -15.70 23.65
N LYS A 36 -19.78 -14.48 23.20
CA LYS A 36 -20.77 -13.43 22.92
C LYS A 36 -21.84 -13.91 21.94
N ALA A 37 -21.44 -14.53 20.83
CA ALA A 37 -22.37 -15.06 19.83
C ALA A 37 -23.30 -16.16 20.39
N LYS A 38 -22.79 -17.03 21.28
CA LYS A 38 -23.59 -18.07 21.96
C LYS A 38 -24.56 -17.50 22.99
N SER A 39 -24.20 -16.38 23.63
CA SER A 39 -25.02 -15.70 24.65
C SER A 39 -26.16 -14.86 24.08
N VAL A 40 -26.23 -14.72 22.75
CA VAL A 40 -27.27 -13.96 22.06
C VAL A 40 -28.63 -14.62 22.23
N ASN A 41 -29.61 -13.84 22.69
CA ASN A 41 -30.98 -14.33 22.89
C ASN A 41 -31.90 -14.06 21.70
N ASP A 42 -31.56 -13.13 20.80
CA ASP A 42 -32.33 -12.82 19.60
C ASP A 42 -31.50 -12.43 18.37
N LEU A 43 -32.11 -12.47 17.19
CA LEU A 43 -31.44 -12.16 15.93
C LEU A 43 -31.00 -10.68 15.81
N ARG A 44 -31.54 -9.75 16.63
CA ARG A 44 -31.16 -8.33 16.61
C ARG A 44 -29.85 -8.11 17.34
N GLU A 45 -29.64 -8.78 18.47
CA GLU A 45 -28.37 -8.82 19.18
C GLU A 45 -27.28 -9.49 18.33
N LEU A 46 -27.60 -10.60 17.64
CA LEU A 46 -26.66 -11.22 16.70
C LEU A 46 -26.28 -10.24 15.59
N ARG A 47 -27.27 -9.53 15.04
CA ARG A 47 -27.04 -8.48 14.04
C ARG A 47 -26.18 -7.35 14.59
N ARG A 48 -26.38 -6.92 15.85
CA ARG A 48 -25.54 -5.86 16.47
C ARG A 48 -24.09 -6.31 16.63
N ILE A 49 -23.87 -7.56 17.07
CA ILE A 49 -22.52 -8.15 17.13
C ILE A 49 -21.93 -8.19 15.72
N MET A 50 -22.69 -8.63 14.72
CA MET A 50 -22.23 -8.61 13.33
C MET A 50 -21.93 -7.19 12.84
N ASP A 51 -22.75 -6.18 13.13
CA ASP A 51 -22.52 -4.79 12.73
C ASP A 51 -21.30 -4.16 13.45
N GLU A 52 -21.04 -4.55 14.71
CA GLU A 52 -19.81 -4.21 15.45
C GLU A 52 -18.57 -4.81 14.76
N LEU A 53 -18.72 -5.99 14.14
CA LEU A 53 -17.69 -6.68 13.37
C LEU A 53 -17.57 -6.16 11.92
N ASP A 54 -18.66 -5.70 11.30
CA ASP A 54 -18.82 -5.42 9.84
C ASP A 54 -18.08 -4.17 9.32
N LYS A 55 -17.06 -3.71 10.01
CA LYS A 55 -16.20 -2.60 9.56
C LYS A 55 -15.01 -3.07 8.71
N ASN A 56 -15.15 -4.14 7.92
CA ASN A 56 -14.04 -4.84 7.22
C ASN A 56 -12.91 -5.36 8.12
N GLN A 57 -12.84 -4.90 9.37
CA GLN A 57 -11.87 -5.30 10.38
C GLN A 57 -12.11 -6.73 10.85
N PHE A 58 -13.35 -7.19 10.98
CA PHE A 58 -13.61 -8.59 11.31
C PHE A 58 -13.10 -9.55 10.25
N ASP A 59 -13.44 -9.28 8.99
CA ASP A 59 -13.00 -10.12 7.87
C ASP A 59 -11.48 -10.15 7.75
N TRP A 60 -10.86 -8.99 7.94
CA TRP A 60 -9.42 -8.85 7.98
C TRP A 60 -8.83 -9.63 9.13
N SER A 61 -9.14 -9.26 10.38
CA SER A 61 -8.63 -9.89 11.59
C SER A 61 -8.90 -11.39 11.65
N SER A 62 -10.06 -11.85 11.19
CA SER A 62 -10.37 -13.27 11.12
C SER A 62 -9.47 -13.98 10.11
N SER A 63 -9.39 -13.47 8.87
CA SER A 63 -8.61 -14.12 7.81
C SER A 63 -7.10 -14.06 8.07
N THR A 64 -6.60 -12.95 8.61
CA THR A 64 -5.18 -12.80 8.95
C THR A 64 -4.84 -13.49 10.26
N GLY A 65 -5.78 -13.62 11.19
CA GLY A 65 -5.64 -14.40 12.41
C GLY A 65 -5.60 -15.91 12.16
N GLU A 66 -6.49 -16.44 11.32
CA GLU A 66 -6.40 -17.84 10.86
C GLU A 66 -5.10 -18.11 10.09
N TRP A 67 -4.65 -17.11 9.32
CA TRP A 67 -3.36 -17.19 8.66
C TRP A 67 -2.19 -17.16 9.66
N LEU A 68 -2.27 -16.32 10.70
CA LEU A 68 -1.30 -16.28 11.79
C LEU A 68 -1.19 -17.62 12.53
N GLU A 69 -2.33 -18.24 12.84
CA GLU A 69 -2.39 -19.54 13.53
C GLU A 69 -1.61 -20.62 12.75
N LYS A 70 -1.71 -20.62 11.42
CA LYS A 70 -1.21 -21.68 10.53
C LYS A 70 0.09 -21.34 9.80
N GLY A 71 0.43 -20.06 9.70
CA GLY A 71 1.56 -19.55 8.94
C GLY A 71 2.88 -19.56 9.71
N GLU A 72 3.98 -19.31 9.02
CA GLU A 72 5.30 -19.13 9.63
C GLU A 72 5.58 -17.66 9.96
N ALA A 73 6.63 -17.39 10.73
CA ALA A 73 7.17 -16.02 10.85
C ALA A 73 7.57 -15.48 9.46
N TYR A 74 7.24 -14.21 9.19
CA TYR A 74 7.34 -13.63 7.85
C TYR A 74 6.68 -14.49 6.76
N ASP A 75 5.51 -15.06 7.04
CA ASP A 75 4.63 -15.53 5.95
C ASP A 75 3.96 -14.31 5.32
N ILE A 76 4.28 -14.07 4.04
CA ILE A 76 3.96 -12.83 3.33
C ILE A 76 3.39 -13.18 1.97
N ILE A 77 2.33 -12.45 1.61
CA ILE A 77 1.78 -12.45 0.26
C ILE A 77 2.27 -11.18 -0.40
N CYS A 78 2.89 -11.31 -1.57
CA CYS A 78 3.14 -10.14 -2.39
C CYS A 78 2.24 -10.14 -3.61
N LEU A 79 1.74 -8.96 -3.99
CA LEU A 79 0.98 -8.76 -5.22
C LEU A 79 1.43 -7.49 -5.93
N THR A 80 1.36 -7.47 -7.27
CA THR A 80 1.74 -6.30 -8.07
C THR A 80 0.53 -5.68 -8.76
N ILE A 81 0.24 -4.43 -8.46
CA ILE A 81 -0.75 -3.62 -9.18
C ILE A 81 -0.06 -2.77 -10.23
N LYS A 82 -0.51 -2.87 -11.49
CA LYS A 82 -0.05 -2.02 -12.58
C LYS A 82 -0.99 -0.83 -12.76
N LEU A 83 -0.43 0.38 -12.78
CA LEU A 83 -1.16 1.63 -12.95
C LEU A 83 -0.54 2.47 -14.07
N PRO A 84 -1.34 3.28 -14.77
CA PRO A 84 -0.81 4.24 -15.74
C PRO A 84 -0.05 5.39 -15.05
N GLY A 85 0.90 5.99 -15.74
CA GLY A 85 1.51 7.24 -15.30
C GLY A 85 0.65 8.45 -15.62
N LEU A 86 0.82 9.53 -14.83
CA LEU A 86 0.17 10.83 -15.12
C LEU A 86 0.61 11.44 -16.47
N LYS A 87 1.86 11.14 -16.88
CA LYS A 87 2.44 11.51 -18.17
C LYS A 87 2.35 10.34 -19.17
N LYS A 88 2.36 10.67 -20.47
CA LYS A 88 2.32 9.69 -21.56
C LYS A 88 3.49 8.71 -21.42
N ASN A 89 3.29 7.44 -21.79
CA ASN A 89 4.32 6.39 -21.78
C ASN A 89 5.04 6.16 -20.44
N ARG A 90 4.48 6.64 -19.33
CA ARG A 90 4.93 6.27 -17.98
C ARG A 90 4.03 5.16 -17.44
N ILE A 91 4.62 4.23 -16.73
CA ILE A 91 3.92 3.13 -16.06
C ILE A 91 4.33 3.12 -14.60
N ARG A 92 3.39 2.80 -13.72
CA ARG A 92 3.63 2.60 -12.30
C ARG A 92 3.36 1.13 -11.96
N TYR A 93 4.21 0.55 -11.12
CA TYR A 93 3.98 -0.75 -10.53
C TYR A 93 4.00 -0.57 -9.02
N VAL A 94 2.95 -0.99 -8.34
CA VAL A 94 2.85 -0.94 -6.89
C VAL A 94 2.87 -2.37 -6.39
N ILE A 95 3.93 -2.74 -5.68
CA ILE A 95 4.02 -4.02 -5.01
C ILE A 95 3.44 -3.83 -3.62
N TYR A 96 2.42 -4.60 -3.29
CA TYR A 96 1.95 -4.73 -1.92
C TYR A 96 2.57 -5.98 -1.30
N GLY A 97 3.07 -5.84 -0.09
CA GLY A 97 3.42 -6.94 0.79
C GLY A 97 2.43 -6.99 1.94
N ILE A 98 1.73 -8.11 2.05
CA ILE A 98 0.76 -8.36 3.11
C ILE A 98 1.36 -9.38 4.06
N LEU A 99 1.43 -9.05 5.34
CA LEU A 99 1.87 -10.01 6.37
C LEU A 99 0.65 -10.55 7.13
N SER A 100 0.77 -11.75 7.72
CA SER A 100 -0.27 -12.29 8.62
C SER A 100 -0.43 -11.46 9.90
N PHE A 101 0.68 -10.87 10.36
CA PHE A 101 0.74 -9.88 11.43
C PHE A 101 1.97 -9.00 11.20
N SER A 102 2.02 -7.86 11.89
CA SER A 102 3.23 -7.04 11.92
C SER A 102 3.41 -6.45 13.29
N LYS A 103 4.67 -6.27 13.66
CA LYS A 103 5.06 -5.75 14.95
C LYS A 103 5.24 -4.23 14.89
N GLY A 104 4.57 -3.53 15.79
CA GLY A 104 4.84 -2.12 16.04
C GLY A 104 5.96 -1.85 17.03
N LEU A 105 6.33 -0.58 17.12
CA LEU A 105 7.39 -0.08 18.00
C LEU A 105 7.05 -0.17 19.50
N THR A 106 5.77 -0.25 19.85
CA THR A 106 5.26 -0.43 21.22
C THR A 106 4.34 -1.64 21.28
N ASP A 107 4.17 -2.25 22.46
CA ASP A 107 3.27 -3.41 22.68
C ASP A 107 1.79 -3.12 22.37
N SER A 108 1.43 -1.87 22.06
CA SER A 108 0.10 -1.41 21.65
C SER A 108 -0.16 -1.43 20.14
N PHE A 109 0.84 -1.76 19.31
CA PHE A 109 0.73 -1.75 17.83
C PHE A 109 0.93 -3.13 17.19
N ASP A 110 0.92 -4.21 17.97
CA ASP A 110 0.84 -5.56 17.40
C ASP A 110 -0.56 -5.73 16.77
N HIS A 111 -0.65 -5.65 15.43
CA HIS A 111 -1.93 -5.82 14.75
C HIS A 111 -1.90 -6.94 13.71
N LEU A 112 -3.04 -7.65 13.64
CA LEU A 112 -3.33 -8.65 12.64
C LEU A 112 -3.39 -8.02 11.27
N GLY A 113 -2.59 -8.55 10.36
CA GLY A 113 -2.49 -8.06 9.00
C GLY A 113 -1.86 -6.68 8.87
N ASP A 114 -0.82 -6.60 8.06
CA ASP A 114 -0.22 -5.32 7.67
C ASP A 114 -0.07 -5.25 6.16
N LEU A 115 -0.23 -4.05 5.61
CA LEU A 115 -0.35 -3.83 4.17
C LEU A 115 0.63 -2.75 3.74
N GLU A 116 1.85 -3.18 3.47
CA GLU A 116 2.94 -2.33 3.06
C GLU A 116 3.15 -2.34 1.56
N ARG A 117 3.84 -1.32 1.03
CA ARG A 117 4.04 -1.22 -0.42
C ARG A 117 5.35 -0.60 -0.84
N ILE A 118 5.78 -0.92 -2.05
CA ILE A 118 6.79 -0.17 -2.80
C ILE A 118 6.16 0.28 -4.11
N MET A 119 6.39 1.53 -4.49
CA MET A 119 5.97 2.05 -5.78
C MET A 119 7.17 2.23 -6.72
N TYR A 120 7.10 1.59 -7.87
CA TYR A 120 8.02 1.77 -8.97
C TYR A 120 7.40 2.65 -10.06
N ILE A 121 8.20 3.52 -10.66
CA ILE A 121 7.82 4.31 -11.83
C ILE A 121 8.82 4.06 -12.95
N LYS A 122 8.35 3.56 -14.09
CA LYS A 122 9.11 3.53 -15.35
C LYS A 122 8.87 4.83 -16.11
N ASN A 123 9.94 5.54 -16.43
CA ASN A 123 9.86 6.72 -17.30
C ASN A 123 9.90 6.34 -18.79
N GLU A 124 9.75 7.34 -19.65
CA GLU A 124 9.71 7.17 -21.11
C GLU A 124 11.04 6.68 -21.71
N ARG A 125 12.15 6.87 -20.98
CA ARG A 125 13.50 6.40 -21.36
C ARG A 125 13.80 4.99 -20.80
N GLY A 126 12.82 4.33 -20.19
CA GLY A 126 13.00 3.01 -19.57
C GLY A 126 13.76 3.01 -18.23
N VAL A 127 14.01 4.18 -17.64
CA VAL A 127 14.61 4.30 -16.30
C VAL A 127 13.55 4.08 -15.23
N TYR A 128 13.89 3.24 -14.25
CA TYR A 128 13.04 2.94 -13.11
C TYR A 128 13.43 3.77 -11.89
N PHE A 129 12.41 4.15 -11.13
CA PHE A 129 12.50 4.85 -9.86
C PHE A 129 11.71 4.08 -8.82
N ALA A 130 12.24 3.90 -7.61
CA ALA A 130 11.52 3.29 -6.48
C ALA A 130 11.16 4.34 -5.42
N PHE A 131 9.98 4.18 -4.84
CA PHE A 131 9.56 4.84 -3.61
C PHE A 131 9.28 3.74 -2.60
N SER A 132 10.18 3.57 -1.63
CA SER A 132 9.95 2.72 -0.46
C SER A 132 8.88 3.35 0.45
N THR A 133 8.33 2.58 1.39
CA THR A 133 7.53 3.14 2.48
C THR A 133 8.38 3.50 3.70
N ILE A 134 7.80 4.33 4.55
CA ILE A 134 8.29 4.72 5.87
C ILE A 134 7.05 4.94 6.74
N GLY A 135 7.10 4.54 8.02
CA GLY A 135 6.10 4.77 9.06
C GLY A 135 4.64 4.67 8.62
N HIS A 136 3.94 3.57 8.95
CA HIS A 136 2.53 3.35 8.59
C HIS A 136 2.26 3.40 7.08
N GLY A 137 3.20 2.93 6.25
CA GLY A 137 3.01 2.81 4.81
C GLY A 137 2.99 4.12 4.01
N TYR A 138 3.51 5.24 4.55
CA TYR A 138 3.69 6.46 3.76
C TYR A 138 4.88 6.32 2.80
N LEU A 139 4.70 6.74 1.53
CA LEU A 139 5.81 6.71 0.56
C LEU A 139 6.89 7.74 0.88
N GLU A 140 8.16 7.38 0.74
CA GLU A 140 9.28 8.31 0.89
C GLU A 140 9.17 9.53 -0.04
N LEU A 141 9.66 10.69 0.39
CA LEU A 141 9.53 11.93 -0.40
C LEU A 141 10.31 11.88 -1.72
N PHE A 142 11.51 11.29 -1.68
CA PHE A 142 12.44 11.25 -2.80
C PHE A 142 12.57 9.82 -3.32
N PRO A 143 12.45 9.60 -4.64
CA PRO A 143 12.65 8.29 -5.20
C PRO A 143 14.13 7.91 -5.26
N GLU A 144 14.41 6.63 -5.13
CA GLU A 144 15.67 6.02 -5.51
C GLU A 144 15.72 5.80 -7.03
N ILE A 145 16.88 6.05 -7.65
CA ILE A 145 17.09 5.82 -9.08
C ILE A 145 17.65 4.41 -9.26
N LEU A 146 16.89 3.56 -9.94
CA LEU A 146 17.23 2.15 -10.14
C LEU A 146 17.97 1.88 -11.46
N GLY A 147 18.05 2.90 -12.32
CA GLY A 147 18.68 2.79 -13.64
C GLY A 147 17.73 2.24 -14.72
N GLN A 148 18.27 2.03 -15.91
CA GLN A 148 17.52 1.53 -17.07
C GLN A 148 17.41 0.00 -17.01
N LYS A 149 16.20 -0.51 -17.25
CA LYS A 149 15.91 -1.96 -17.31
C LYS A 149 14.99 -2.27 -18.48
N ASN A 150 15.11 -3.46 -19.05
CA ASN A 150 14.29 -3.88 -20.19
C ASN A 150 12.86 -4.12 -19.73
N SER A 151 12.68 -4.85 -18.63
CA SER A 151 11.37 -5.19 -18.08
C SER A 151 11.25 -4.91 -16.57
N PHE A 152 10.02 -5.01 -16.05
CA PHE A 152 9.79 -4.93 -14.62
C PHE A 152 10.30 -6.20 -13.93
N GLU A 153 10.12 -7.36 -14.56
CA GLU A 153 10.57 -8.66 -14.07
C GLU A 153 12.10 -8.74 -13.92
N GLU A 154 12.85 -8.13 -14.85
CA GLU A 154 14.30 -7.99 -14.75
C GLU A 154 14.68 -7.18 -13.52
N LEU A 155 14.07 -6.00 -13.33
CA LEU A 155 14.26 -5.18 -12.14
C LEU A 155 14.01 -6.01 -10.86
N MET A 156 12.86 -6.70 -10.80
CA MET A 156 12.46 -7.50 -9.65
C MET A 156 13.44 -8.61 -9.29
N SER A 157 14.15 -9.16 -10.27
CA SER A 157 15.12 -10.24 -10.05
C SER A 157 16.44 -9.77 -9.45
N GLU A 158 16.74 -8.46 -9.57
CA GLU A 158 17.97 -7.84 -9.08
C GLU A 158 17.81 -7.15 -7.72
N GLU A 159 16.58 -6.76 -7.36
CA GLU A 159 16.31 -6.10 -6.08
C GLU A 159 16.22 -7.09 -4.92
N GLU A 160 16.70 -6.66 -3.75
CA GLU A 160 16.40 -7.28 -2.47
C GLU A 160 15.34 -6.44 -1.75
N TYR A 161 14.45 -7.11 -1.02
CA TYR A 161 13.36 -6.48 -0.29
C TYR A 161 13.59 -6.65 1.20
N VAL A 162 13.32 -5.61 1.98
CA VAL A 162 13.46 -5.64 3.44
C VAL A 162 12.17 -5.12 4.07
N PHE A 163 11.64 -5.87 5.03
CA PHE A 163 10.63 -5.36 5.97
C PHE A 163 11.35 -4.79 7.18
N GLU A 164 11.22 -3.49 7.41
CA GLU A 164 11.81 -2.86 8.59
C GLU A 164 10.93 -3.09 9.81
N VAL A 165 11.43 -3.88 10.76
CA VAL A 165 10.72 -4.16 12.02
C VAL A 165 10.46 -2.87 12.79
N GLY A 166 9.22 -2.68 13.26
CA GLY A 166 8.77 -1.57 14.11
C GLY A 166 8.28 -0.34 13.35
N ASP A 167 8.71 -0.13 12.11
CA ASP A 167 8.30 1.02 11.28
C ASP A 167 7.14 0.67 10.33
N HIS A 168 6.79 -0.62 10.21
CA HIS A 168 5.82 -1.12 9.23
C HIS A 168 6.17 -0.55 7.86
N SER A 169 7.34 -0.92 7.33
CA SER A 169 7.76 -0.40 6.03
C SER A 169 8.46 -1.47 5.20
N LEU A 170 8.18 -1.43 3.90
CA LEU A 170 8.77 -2.29 2.89
C LEU A 170 9.71 -1.43 2.05
N CYS A 171 10.98 -1.82 2.05
CA CYS A 171 12.06 -1.11 1.39
C CYS A 171 12.76 -1.96 0.33
N THR A 172 13.30 -1.29 -0.68
CA THR A 172 14.28 -1.86 -1.61
C THR A 172 15.68 -1.73 -1.04
N GLU A 173 16.50 -2.74 -1.24
CA GLU A 173 17.92 -2.72 -0.94
C GLU A 173 18.73 -3.26 -2.13
N ARG A 174 19.84 -2.60 -2.44
CA ARG A 174 20.84 -3.06 -3.41
C ARG A 174 22.18 -3.23 -2.73
N ASP A 175 22.94 -4.22 -3.20
CA ASP A 175 24.35 -4.32 -2.91
C ASP A 175 25.06 -3.07 -3.51
N ASN A 176 25.40 -2.12 -2.63
CA ASN A 176 25.82 -0.77 -2.97
C ASN A 176 27.23 -0.68 -3.59
N THR A 177 27.82 -1.80 -4.00
CA THR A 177 29.19 -1.82 -4.54
C THR A 177 29.33 -1.17 -5.92
N LYS A 178 28.25 -0.74 -6.59
CA LYS A 178 28.33 -0.24 -7.98
C LYS A 178 27.62 1.08 -8.32
N ILE A 179 27.08 1.86 -7.37
CA ILE A 179 26.44 3.15 -7.70
C ILE A 179 27.33 4.33 -7.31
N LEU A 180 28.08 4.81 -8.29
CA LEU A 180 28.99 5.95 -8.18
C LEU A 180 28.32 7.20 -8.78
N ILE A 181 27.40 7.88 -8.07
CA ILE A 181 26.88 9.18 -8.55
C ILE A 181 26.53 10.15 -7.41
N GLY A 182 27.28 11.26 -7.35
CA GLY A 182 26.73 12.63 -7.33
C GLY A 182 26.26 13.27 -6.01
N LYS A 183 27.21 13.88 -5.27
CA LYS A 183 27.11 15.08 -4.40
C LYS A 183 25.71 15.57 -3.95
N VAL A 184 24.92 14.77 -3.23
CA VAL A 184 23.88 15.31 -2.32
C VAL A 184 24.07 14.69 -0.94
N PRO A 185 24.87 15.32 -0.06
CA PRO A 185 25.34 14.68 1.17
C PRO A 185 24.22 14.23 2.12
N PHE A 186 23.04 14.87 2.08
CA PHE A 186 21.90 14.48 2.92
C PHE A 186 21.21 13.19 2.48
N ILE A 187 21.10 12.92 1.16
CA ILE A 187 20.41 11.71 0.65
C ILE A 187 21.28 10.47 0.88
N ASP A 188 22.60 10.62 0.76
CA ASP A 188 23.56 9.53 0.95
C ASP A 188 23.62 9.04 2.40
N ILE A 189 23.49 9.93 3.40
CA ILE A 189 23.50 9.54 4.83
C ILE A 189 22.33 8.60 5.14
N PHE A 190 21.12 8.92 4.70
CA PHE A 190 19.94 8.08 4.96
C PHE A 190 20.00 6.74 4.19
N ARG A 191 20.62 6.72 3.00
CA ARG A 191 20.83 5.49 2.21
C ARG A 191 21.85 4.54 2.84
N ILE A 192 22.93 5.07 3.40
CA ILE A 192 23.97 4.28 4.10
C ILE A 192 23.41 3.68 5.40
N ILE A 193 22.48 4.38 6.05
CA ILE A 193 21.82 3.91 7.28
C ILE A 193 20.88 2.72 7.01
N LYS A 194 20.23 2.66 5.84
CA LYS A 194 19.37 1.53 5.44
C LYS A 194 20.12 0.20 5.29
N THR A 195 21.39 0.22 4.88
CA THR A 195 22.06 -0.93 4.26
C THR A 195 23.08 -1.66 5.15
N ASN A 196 23.43 -1.11 6.33
CA ASN A 196 24.61 -1.56 7.08
C ASN A 196 24.37 -1.94 8.56
N ILE A 197 23.12 -2.06 9.02
CA ILE A 197 22.87 -2.23 10.47
C ILE A 197 23.12 -3.67 10.94
N TYR A 198 22.96 -4.68 10.08
CA TYR A 198 23.17 -6.08 10.43
C TYR A 198 24.09 -6.73 9.40
N LYS A 199 24.98 -7.64 9.79
CA LYS A 199 25.80 -8.44 8.86
C LYS A 199 25.18 -9.82 8.59
N ASP A 200 24.45 -10.36 9.57
CA ASP A 200 23.83 -11.67 9.48
C ASP A 200 22.36 -11.58 9.04
N HIS A 201 22.06 -12.19 7.90
CA HIS A 201 20.73 -12.21 7.31
C HIS A 201 20.38 -13.60 6.83
N VAL A 202 19.08 -13.84 6.68
CA VAL A 202 18.55 -14.96 5.92
C VAL A 202 17.73 -14.42 4.78
N TYR A 203 17.70 -15.17 3.68
CA TYR A 203 16.94 -14.82 2.50
C TYR A 203 15.75 -15.77 2.37
N LYS A 204 14.54 -15.21 2.28
CA LYS A 204 13.31 -15.96 2.03
C LYS A 204 12.78 -15.60 0.64
N LYS A 205 12.47 -16.60 -0.18
CA LYS A 205 11.82 -16.39 -1.48
C LYS A 205 10.31 -16.30 -1.26
N ILE A 206 9.75 -15.12 -1.44
CA ILE A 206 8.32 -14.86 -1.20
C ILE A 206 7.57 -14.95 -2.53
N PRO A 207 6.46 -15.71 -2.62
CA PRO A 207 5.65 -15.76 -3.82
C PRO A 207 5.06 -14.39 -4.16
N LEU A 208 5.08 -14.03 -5.44
CA LEU A 208 4.54 -12.78 -5.97
C LEU A 208 3.47 -13.06 -7.01
N LEU A 209 2.27 -12.55 -6.74
CA LEU A 209 1.18 -12.51 -7.68
C LEU A 209 1.41 -11.36 -8.68
N SER A 210 1.68 -11.71 -9.94
CA SER A 210 2.04 -10.74 -10.97
C SER A 210 0.81 -9.94 -11.44
N ASN A 211 1.02 -8.75 -12.00
CA ASN A 211 -0.07 -7.97 -12.57
C ASN A 211 -0.77 -8.71 -13.74
N LEU A 212 -0.05 -9.59 -14.46
CA LEU A 212 -0.63 -10.40 -15.53
C LEU A 212 -1.59 -11.45 -14.98
N ASP A 213 -1.25 -12.09 -13.86
CA ASP A 213 -2.15 -13.03 -13.20
C ASP A 213 -3.41 -12.31 -12.69
N ILE A 214 -3.24 -11.13 -12.10
CA ILE A 214 -4.36 -10.32 -11.58
C ILE A 214 -5.28 -9.87 -12.71
N GLU A 215 -4.73 -9.31 -13.80
CA GLU A 215 -5.54 -8.76 -14.89
C GLU A 215 -6.16 -9.84 -15.78
N LYS A 216 -5.44 -10.94 -16.06
CA LYS A 216 -5.89 -11.95 -17.04
C LYS A 216 -6.59 -13.15 -16.43
N LYS A 217 -6.23 -13.55 -15.20
CA LYS A 217 -6.80 -14.74 -14.55
C LYS A 217 -7.87 -14.39 -13.53
N LEU A 218 -7.68 -13.28 -12.80
CA LEU A 218 -8.67 -12.79 -11.84
C LEU A 218 -9.59 -11.72 -12.43
N GLU A 219 -9.29 -11.23 -13.65
CA GLU A 219 -10.07 -10.20 -14.36
C GLU A 219 -10.14 -8.85 -13.61
N ILE A 220 -9.20 -8.59 -12.69
CA ILE A 220 -9.16 -7.36 -11.89
C ILE A 220 -8.28 -6.32 -12.62
N ASN A 221 -8.89 -5.28 -13.20
CA ASN A 221 -8.19 -4.34 -14.09
C ASN A 221 -7.98 -2.94 -13.50
N TRP A 222 -6.94 -2.79 -12.67
CA TRP A 222 -6.51 -1.50 -12.11
C TRP A 222 -6.02 -0.50 -13.17
N PHE A 223 -5.39 -0.99 -14.24
CA PHE A 223 -4.79 -0.13 -15.25
C PHE A 223 -5.83 0.68 -16.02
N ASN A 224 -6.91 0.03 -16.46
CA ASN A 224 -7.99 0.68 -17.21
C ASN A 224 -8.77 1.66 -16.32
N TYR A 225 -9.06 1.27 -15.08
CA TYR A 225 -9.67 2.17 -14.09
C TYR A 225 -8.84 3.43 -13.88
N GLY A 226 -7.53 3.29 -13.60
CA GLY A 226 -6.63 4.43 -13.44
C GLY A 226 -6.51 5.27 -14.72
N LYS A 227 -6.56 4.64 -15.90
CA LYS A 227 -6.47 5.33 -17.19
C LYS A 227 -7.68 6.23 -17.42
N GLU A 228 -8.88 5.73 -17.11
CA GLU A 228 -10.11 6.51 -17.26
C GLU A 228 -10.14 7.68 -16.26
N ILE A 229 -9.70 7.46 -15.01
CA ILE A 229 -9.55 8.56 -14.03
C ILE A 229 -8.61 9.66 -14.54
N ILE A 230 -7.43 9.30 -15.04
CA ILE A 230 -6.47 10.29 -15.58
C ILE A 230 -7.06 11.05 -16.76
N LYS A 231 -7.82 10.37 -17.64
CA LYS A 231 -8.48 10.98 -18.79
C LYS A 231 -9.52 12.00 -18.34
N ILE A 232 -10.39 11.63 -17.38
CA ILE A 232 -11.41 12.51 -16.81
C ILE A 232 -10.76 13.71 -16.14
N ASP A 233 -9.77 13.48 -15.26
CA ASP A 233 -9.02 14.53 -14.55
C ASP A 233 -8.40 15.56 -15.52
N LYS A 234 -7.80 15.10 -16.63
CA LYS A 234 -7.24 16.00 -17.66
C LYS A 234 -8.30 16.86 -18.33
N ILE A 235 -9.48 16.31 -18.62
CA ILE A 235 -10.58 17.05 -19.25
C ILE A 235 -11.16 18.07 -18.26
N ILE A 236 -11.36 17.67 -17.01
CA ILE A 236 -11.83 18.56 -15.94
C ILE A 236 -10.84 19.69 -15.69
N ASP A 237 -9.54 19.41 -15.62
CA ASP A 237 -8.51 20.45 -15.43
C ASP A 237 -8.51 21.48 -16.55
N LYS A 238 -8.69 21.05 -17.80
CA LYS A 238 -8.84 21.97 -18.94
C LYS A 238 -10.08 22.85 -18.78
N LYS A 239 -11.21 22.27 -18.35
CA LYS A 239 -12.47 22.99 -18.15
C LYS A 239 -12.39 23.98 -16.99
N ILE A 240 -11.88 23.58 -15.83
CA ILE A 240 -11.69 24.48 -14.67
C ILE A 240 -10.84 25.68 -15.06
N LYS A 241 -9.73 25.47 -15.79
CA LYS A 241 -8.88 26.56 -16.28
C LYS A 241 -9.63 27.50 -17.22
N SER A 242 -10.34 26.96 -18.22
CA SER A 242 -11.14 27.74 -19.16
C SER A 242 -12.21 28.59 -18.45
N TYR A 243 -12.96 27.97 -17.53
CA TYR A 243 -13.99 28.68 -16.74
C TYR A 243 -13.37 29.74 -15.82
N SER A 244 -12.21 29.46 -15.20
CA SER A 244 -11.52 30.42 -14.34
C SER A 244 -11.05 31.65 -15.13
N ILE A 245 -10.56 31.46 -16.36
CA ILE A 245 -10.17 32.57 -17.25
C ILE A 245 -11.40 33.38 -17.66
N ALA A 246 -12.46 32.71 -18.13
CA ALA A 246 -13.72 33.37 -18.47
C ALA A 246 -14.29 34.16 -17.28
N PHE A 247 -14.22 33.60 -16.07
CA PHE A 247 -14.64 34.27 -14.85
C PHE A 247 -13.79 35.51 -14.52
N ARG A 248 -12.47 35.47 -14.74
CA ARG A 248 -11.58 36.63 -14.56
C ARG A 248 -11.90 37.74 -15.57
N ILE A 249 -12.07 37.41 -16.85
CA ILE A 249 -12.45 38.35 -17.91
C ILE A 249 -13.82 38.96 -17.59
N LYS A 250 -14.81 38.13 -17.24
CA LYS A 250 -16.15 38.57 -16.88
C LYS A 250 -16.20 39.40 -15.60
N ARG A 251 -15.31 39.14 -14.62
CA ARG A 251 -15.19 39.99 -13.41
C ARG A 251 -14.59 41.36 -13.75
N ALA A 252 -13.63 41.43 -14.67
CA ALA A 252 -13.11 42.69 -15.17
C ALA A 252 -14.20 43.48 -15.91
N LEU A 253 -14.98 42.81 -16.77
CA LEU A 253 -16.10 43.42 -17.47
C LEU A 253 -17.25 43.82 -16.52
N ASN A 254 -17.57 43.03 -15.50
CA ASN A 254 -18.61 43.37 -14.52
C ASN A 254 -18.19 44.54 -13.62
N LYS A 255 -16.90 44.70 -13.32
CA LYS A 255 -16.39 45.92 -12.67
C LYS A 255 -16.57 47.16 -13.56
N ALA A 256 -16.55 46.99 -14.89
CA ALA A 256 -16.78 48.07 -15.85
C ALA A 256 -18.27 48.33 -16.13
N PHE A 257 -19.15 47.34 -16.00
CA PHE A 257 -20.55 47.43 -16.47
C PHE A 257 -21.64 47.05 -15.44
N ASN A 258 -21.33 46.95 -14.14
CA ASN A 258 -22.31 46.73 -13.05
C ASN A 258 -23.33 45.58 -13.29
N PHE A 259 -22.90 44.48 -13.90
CA PHE A 259 -23.77 43.30 -14.07
C PHE A 259 -23.73 42.35 -12.87
N ILE A 260 -24.91 42.04 -12.33
CA ILE A 260 -25.15 41.08 -11.24
C ILE A 260 -24.70 39.67 -11.65
N LYS A 261 -23.98 39.00 -10.75
CA LYS A 261 -23.44 37.65 -10.95
C LYS A 261 -24.49 36.58 -10.62
N LYS A 262 -24.68 35.59 -11.50
CA LYS A 262 -25.61 34.47 -11.29
C LYS A 262 -24.93 33.30 -10.54
N ARG A 263 -25.56 32.86 -9.45
CA ARG A 263 -25.19 31.77 -8.52
C ARG A 263 -24.74 30.45 -9.19
N ARG A 264 -25.30 30.12 -10.36
CA ARG A 264 -25.09 28.85 -11.10
C ARG A 264 -23.64 28.55 -11.54
N GLU A 265 -22.82 29.55 -11.83
CA GLU A 265 -21.42 29.33 -12.26
C GLU A 265 -20.53 28.82 -11.12
N ILE A 266 -20.82 29.25 -9.89
CA ILE A 266 -20.11 28.82 -8.67
C ILE A 266 -20.44 27.35 -8.39
N ASP A 267 -21.72 26.97 -8.54
CA ASP A 267 -22.19 25.60 -8.33
C ASP A 267 -21.54 24.61 -9.30
N TYR A 268 -21.32 25.00 -10.57
CA TYR A 268 -20.67 24.13 -11.56
C TYR A 268 -19.18 23.91 -11.28
N LEU A 269 -18.42 24.98 -10.94
CA LEU A 269 -17.01 24.85 -10.56
C LEU A 269 -16.84 24.01 -9.29
N TYR A 270 -17.75 24.15 -8.33
CA TYR A 270 -17.79 23.30 -7.15
C TYR A 270 -17.98 21.83 -7.53
N LEU A 271 -18.90 21.53 -8.45
CA LEU A 271 -19.17 20.17 -8.90
C LEU A 271 -17.98 19.55 -9.66
N LEU A 272 -17.28 20.32 -10.51
CA LEU A 272 -16.06 19.87 -11.17
C LEU A 272 -14.94 19.52 -10.18
N ASN A 273 -14.78 20.33 -9.12
CA ASN A 273 -13.83 20.05 -8.05
C ASN A 273 -14.26 18.83 -7.22
N ALA A 274 -15.56 18.67 -6.97
CA ALA A 274 -16.11 17.51 -6.27
C ALA A 274 -15.86 16.21 -7.05
N ILE A 275 -16.00 16.22 -8.39
CA ILE A 275 -15.59 15.09 -9.23
C ILE A 275 -14.12 14.79 -9.02
N LYS A 276 -13.23 15.77 -9.20
CA LYS A 276 -11.78 15.59 -9.06
C LYS A 276 -11.40 15.01 -7.69
N SER A 277 -11.99 15.54 -6.63
CA SER A 277 -11.78 15.03 -5.28
C SER A 277 -12.24 13.57 -5.16
N THR A 278 -13.40 13.24 -5.70
CA THR A 278 -13.96 11.87 -5.70
C THR A 278 -13.04 10.90 -6.41
N LEU A 279 -12.59 11.22 -7.63
CA LEU A 279 -11.74 10.34 -8.44
C LEU A 279 -10.44 9.93 -7.72
N TRP A 280 -9.82 10.86 -7.00
CA TRP A 280 -8.51 10.64 -6.40
C TRP A 280 -8.57 10.24 -4.93
N ASN A 281 -9.54 10.75 -4.17
CA ASN A 281 -9.54 10.72 -2.70
C ASN A 281 -10.75 10.00 -2.09
N VAL A 282 -11.61 9.40 -2.91
CA VAL A 282 -12.61 8.44 -2.44
C VAL A 282 -12.18 7.03 -2.84
N PRO A 283 -12.24 6.03 -1.94
CA PRO A 283 -11.92 4.65 -2.29
C PRO A 283 -12.85 4.09 -3.39
N PRO A 284 -12.34 3.31 -4.37
CA PRO A 284 -13.14 2.67 -5.41
C PRO A 284 -14.48 2.09 -4.93
N THR A 285 -14.47 1.39 -3.79
CA THR A 285 -15.63 0.73 -3.19
C THR A 285 -16.76 1.67 -2.79
N LYS A 286 -16.46 2.96 -2.62
CA LYS A 286 -17.40 4.03 -2.24
C LYS A 286 -17.66 5.01 -3.38
N GLN A 287 -16.94 4.89 -4.50
CA GLN A 287 -17.03 5.84 -5.60
C GLN A 287 -18.36 5.75 -6.35
N ASP A 288 -18.89 4.55 -6.62
CA ASP A 288 -20.10 4.35 -7.44
C ASP A 288 -21.26 5.26 -7.01
N LYS A 289 -21.68 5.15 -5.74
CA LYS A 289 -22.80 5.94 -5.18
C LYS A 289 -22.58 7.45 -5.31
N ILE A 290 -21.34 7.90 -5.11
CA ILE A 290 -20.98 9.32 -5.15
C ILE A 290 -20.98 9.80 -6.61
N VAL A 291 -20.38 9.04 -7.53
CA VAL A 291 -20.35 9.35 -8.96
C VAL A 291 -21.76 9.41 -9.53
N ARG A 292 -22.65 8.45 -9.20
CA ARG A 292 -24.06 8.49 -9.63
C ARG A 292 -24.80 9.72 -9.10
N LYS A 293 -24.54 10.12 -7.85
CA LYS A 293 -25.12 11.36 -7.29
C LYS A 293 -24.64 12.59 -8.07
N ILE A 294 -23.34 12.66 -8.38
CA ILE A 294 -22.76 13.75 -9.16
C ILE A 294 -23.36 13.82 -10.56
N ILE A 295 -23.53 12.68 -11.25
CA ILE A 295 -24.17 12.63 -12.58
C ILE A 295 -25.58 13.24 -12.51
N LYS A 296 -26.40 12.86 -11.53
CA LYS A 296 -27.74 13.43 -11.35
C LYS A 296 -27.72 14.94 -11.12
N GLU A 297 -26.74 15.45 -10.37
CA GLU A 297 -26.58 16.90 -10.17
C GLU A 297 -26.09 17.62 -11.43
N LEU A 298 -25.20 17.00 -12.22
CA LEU A 298 -24.80 17.52 -13.53
C LEU A 298 -25.99 17.62 -14.49
N GLU A 299 -26.83 16.58 -14.54
CA GLU A 299 -28.03 16.55 -15.38
C GLU A 299 -29.02 17.66 -15.02
N LYS A 300 -29.20 17.97 -13.73
CA LYS A 300 -30.06 19.08 -13.28
C LYS A 300 -29.52 20.46 -13.67
N ILE A 301 -28.20 20.64 -13.65
CA ILE A 301 -27.56 21.91 -13.99
C ILE A 301 -27.49 22.08 -15.52
N SER A 302 -27.40 20.97 -16.25
CA SER A 302 -27.28 20.97 -17.70
C SER A 302 -28.63 21.24 -18.39
N ASN A 303 -28.92 22.51 -18.64
CA ASN A 303 -29.85 22.88 -19.73
C ASN A 303 -29.15 22.66 -21.09
N LYS A 304 -28.89 21.40 -21.46
CA LYS A 304 -28.46 20.92 -22.80
C LYS A 304 -27.28 21.67 -23.42
N LYS A 305 -26.13 21.73 -22.73
CA LYS A 305 -24.86 22.07 -23.40
C LYS A 305 -24.08 20.78 -23.67
N GLN A 306 -23.67 20.57 -24.93
CA GLN A 306 -22.87 19.44 -25.41
C GLN A 306 -21.65 19.10 -24.51
N ILE A 307 -21.12 20.12 -23.84
CA ILE A 307 -19.98 20.03 -22.92
C ILE A 307 -20.29 19.20 -21.65
N ASP A 308 -21.53 19.15 -21.18
CA ASP A 308 -21.90 18.36 -19.99
C ASP A 308 -22.14 16.89 -20.35
N GLU A 309 -22.64 16.61 -21.55
CA GLU A 309 -22.83 15.27 -22.09
C GLU A 309 -21.51 14.49 -22.17
N ASP A 310 -20.42 15.17 -22.57
CA ASP A 310 -19.09 14.58 -22.58
C ASP A 310 -18.63 14.12 -21.19
N ILE A 311 -18.85 14.92 -20.15
CA ILE A 311 -18.44 14.56 -18.77
C ILE A 311 -19.31 13.41 -18.27
N ILE A 312 -20.63 13.50 -18.46
CA ILE A 312 -21.56 12.46 -18.04
C ILE A 312 -21.22 11.13 -18.70
N SER A 313 -20.95 11.14 -20.01
CA SER A 313 -20.52 9.95 -20.77
C SER A 313 -19.23 9.34 -20.20
N LEU A 314 -18.24 10.17 -19.87
CA LEU A 314 -17.00 9.69 -19.25
C LEU A 314 -17.21 9.13 -17.84
N LEU A 315 -18.06 9.76 -17.03
CA LEU A 315 -18.39 9.26 -15.70
C LEU A 315 -19.17 7.94 -15.77
N ASN A 316 -20.06 7.76 -16.75
CA ASN A 316 -20.69 6.46 -17.02
C ASN A 316 -19.67 5.42 -17.49
N GLY A 317 -18.66 5.82 -18.28
CA GLY A 317 -17.51 4.99 -18.61
C GLY A 317 -16.73 4.54 -17.37
N LEU A 318 -16.47 5.46 -16.44
CA LEU A 318 -15.81 5.18 -15.17
C LEU A 318 -16.59 4.17 -14.32
N LEU A 319 -17.92 4.29 -14.23
CA LEU A 319 -18.75 3.35 -13.48
C LEU A 319 -18.56 1.90 -13.97
N ARG A 320 -18.52 1.68 -15.29
CA ARG A 320 -18.23 0.35 -15.85
C ARG A 320 -16.84 -0.16 -15.48
N HIS A 321 -15.84 0.72 -15.40
CA HIS A 321 -14.50 0.34 -14.97
C HIS A 321 -14.41 0.09 -13.45
N LEU A 322 -15.25 0.75 -12.65
CA LEU A 322 -15.39 0.48 -11.23
C LEU A 322 -16.03 -0.89 -10.99
N ASP A 323 -17.09 -1.23 -11.71
CA ASP A 323 -17.76 -2.54 -11.61
C ASP A 323 -16.77 -3.67 -11.96
N ASN A 324 -16.04 -3.52 -13.08
CA ASN A 324 -14.98 -4.46 -13.49
C ASN A 324 -13.76 -4.51 -12.54
N LEU A 325 -13.68 -3.62 -11.56
CA LEU A 325 -12.64 -3.61 -10.55
C LEU A 325 -13.13 -4.18 -9.22
N VAL A 326 -14.34 -3.82 -8.80
CA VAL A 326 -14.91 -4.16 -7.49
C VAL A 326 -15.59 -5.54 -7.51
N ASP A 327 -16.42 -5.81 -8.53
CA ASP A 327 -17.25 -7.02 -8.56
C ASP A 327 -16.42 -8.31 -8.59
N PRO A 328 -15.32 -8.43 -9.37
CA PRO A 328 -14.49 -9.64 -9.32
C PRO A 328 -13.91 -9.90 -7.93
N ILE A 329 -13.55 -8.85 -7.19
CA ILE A 329 -12.99 -8.97 -5.83
C ILE A 329 -14.07 -9.39 -4.83
N GLU A 330 -15.27 -8.80 -4.90
CA GLU A 330 -16.41 -9.22 -4.06
C GLU A 330 -16.83 -10.67 -4.37
N PHE A 331 -16.85 -11.05 -5.65
CA PHE A 331 -17.13 -12.41 -6.08
C PHE A 331 -16.08 -13.40 -5.55
N LEU A 332 -14.78 -13.06 -5.63
CA LEU A 332 -13.70 -13.87 -5.09
C LEU A 332 -13.83 -14.01 -3.57
N LYS A 333 -14.11 -12.92 -2.86
CA LYS A 333 -14.31 -12.91 -1.40
C LYS A 333 -15.49 -13.80 -1.00
N TRP A 334 -16.63 -13.66 -1.66
CA TRP A 334 -17.81 -14.50 -1.43
C TRP A 334 -17.53 -15.97 -1.74
N SER A 335 -16.90 -16.25 -2.89
CA SER A 335 -16.57 -17.62 -3.31
C SER A 335 -15.58 -18.31 -2.37
N CYS A 336 -14.56 -17.59 -1.88
CA CYS A 336 -13.63 -18.09 -0.87
C CYS A 336 -14.34 -18.52 0.42
N ARG A 337 -15.40 -17.82 0.83
CA ARG A 337 -16.15 -18.16 2.05
C ARG A 337 -17.01 -19.40 1.89
N GLN A 338 -17.63 -19.56 0.73
CA GLN A 338 -18.59 -20.63 0.49
C GLN A 338 -17.91 -21.96 0.23
N ASP A 339 -16.88 -21.99 -0.63
CA ASP A 339 -16.22 -23.22 -1.05
C ASP A 339 -14.78 -22.94 -1.53
N PRO A 340 -13.80 -22.89 -0.60
CA PRO A 340 -12.40 -22.66 -0.92
C PRO A 340 -11.84 -23.67 -1.93
N ASP A 341 -12.29 -24.92 -1.89
CA ASP A 341 -11.73 -26.00 -2.72
C ASP A 341 -12.28 -25.94 -4.15
N LYS A 342 -13.52 -25.51 -4.34
CA LYS A 342 -14.07 -25.21 -5.68
C LYS A 342 -13.40 -24.01 -6.31
N LEU A 343 -13.05 -22.99 -5.52
CA LEU A 343 -12.25 -21.86 -6.02
C LEU A 343 -10.89 -22.35 -6.53
N LYS A 344 -10.25 -23.28 -5.80
CA LYS A 344 -8.98 -23.90 -6.22
C LYS A 344 -9.05 -24.60 -7.55
N LYS A 345 -10.16 -25.27 -7.81
CA LYS A 345 -10.42 -25.94 -9.09
C LYS A 345 -10.75 -24.94 -10.21
N LYS A 346 -11.51 -23.87 -9.91
CA LYS A 346 -11.99 -22.91 -10.91
C LYS A 346 -10.88 -22.05 -11.53
N PHE A 347 -9.94 -21.58 -10.72
CA PHE A 347 -8.95 -20.59 -11.17
C PHE A 347 -7.62 -21.19 -11.65
N ASP A 348 -7.51 -22.53 -11.75
CA ASP A 348 -6.24 -23.23 -12.00
C ASP A 348 -5.08 -22.56 -11.25
N PHE A 349 -5.14 -22.65 -9.92
CA PHE A 349 -4.20 -22.01 -9.00
C PHE A 349 -2.76 -22.55 -9.09
N GLN A 350 -2.35 -23.16 -10.20
CA GLN A 350 -0.94 -23.41 -10.50
C GLN A 350 -0.08 -22.15 -10.36
N PHE A 351 -0.64 -20.96 -10.61
CA PHE A 351 0.07 -19.70 -10.35
C PHE A 351 0.11 -19.30 -8.86
N LEU A 352 -0.77 -19.86 -8.03
CA LEU A 352 -0.76 -19.70 -6.57
C LEU A 352 -0.13 -20.90 -5.83
N LYS A 353 0.42 -21.90 -6.53
CA LYS A 353 0.99 -23.12 -5.92
C LYS A 353 2.09 -22.85 -4.88
N ASP A 354 2.76 -21.71 -5.01
CA ASP A 354 3.82 -21.27 -4.12
C ASP A 354 3.31 -20.53 -2.87
N PHE A 355 1.99 -20.28 -2.76
CA PHE A 355 1.36 -19.65 -1.59
C PHE A 355 0.80 -20.71 -0.64
N THR A 356 0.80 -20.41 0.66
CA THR A 356 0.18 -21.26 1.66
C THR A 356 -1.35 -21.28 1.50
N PRO A 357 -2.06 -22.37 1.86
CA PRO A 357 -3.52 -22.41 1.77
C PRO A 357 -4.22 -21.27 2.51
N SER A 358 -3.72 -20.90 3.69
CA SER A 358 -4.24 -19.78 4.47
C SER A 358 -4.03 -18.45 3.75
N ALA A 359 -2.85 -18.24 3.16
CA ALA A 359 -2.57 -17.04 2.36
C ALA A 359 -3.52 -16.89 1.16
N ILE A 360 -3.85 -17.99 0.48
CA ILE A 360 -4.82 -17.98 -0.64
C ILE A 360 -6.21 -17.54 -0.15
N GLN A 361 -6.63 -17.97 1.04
CA GLN A 361 -7.91 -17.60 1.63
C GLN A 361 -7.96 -16.12 2.04
N THR A 362 -6.83 -15.55 2.48
CA THR A 362 -6.72 -14.12 2.85
C THR A 362 -6.67 -13.18 1.64
N LEU A 363 -6.24 -13.67 0.46
CA LEU A 363 -5.99 -12.85 -0.72
C LEU A 363 -7.18 -11.95 -1.16
N PRO A 364 -8.45 -12.41 -1.19
CA PRO A 364 -9.57 -11.52 -1.55
C PRO A 364 -9.79 -10.40 -0.53
N VAL A 365 -9.54 -10.66 0.75
CA VAL A 365 -9.66 -9.65 1.80
C VAL A 365 -8.54 -8.61 1.65
N ALA A 366 -7.33 -9.03 1.28
CA ALA A 366 -6.25 -8.10 0.96
C ALA A 366 -6.56 -7.22 -0.25
N PHE A 367 -7.13 -7.80 -1.32
CA PHE A 367 -7.61 -7.01 -2.46
C PHE A 367 -8.68 -6.00 -2.04
N ARG A 368 -9.63 -6.41 -1.19
CA ARG A 368 -10.66 -5.52 -0.67
C ARG A 368 -10.07 -4.36 0.13
N MET A 369 -9.06 -4.61 0.97
CA MET A 369 -8.37 -3.55 1.70
C MET A 369 -7.68 -2.55 0.78
N ILE A 370 -7.07 -3.03 -0.32
CA ILE A 370 -6.48 -2.14 -1.31
C ILE A 370 -7.57 -1.32 -2.02
N LEU A 371 -8.73 -1.92 -2.34
CA LEU A 371 -9.87 -1.17 -2.90
C LEU A 371 -10.46 -0.14 -1.93
N ASP A 372 -10.30 -0.34 -0.62
CA ASP A 372 -10.73 0.62 0.40
C ASP A 372 -9.70 1.75 0.61
N LYS A 373 -8.53 1.70 -0.02
CA LYS A 373 -7.59 2.82 -0.12
C LYS A 373 -7.95 3.75 -1.30
N THR A 374 -7.57 5.01 -1.19
CA THR A 374 -7.78 5.99 -2.27
C THR A 374 -6.77 5.77 -3.39
N LEU A 375 -7.10 6.14 -4.63
CA LEU A 375 -6.14 6.03 -5.73
C LEU A 375 -4.89 6.90 -5.48
N SER A 376 -5.06 8.06 -4.85
CA SER A 376 -3.95 8.93 -4.41
C SER A 376 -3.02 8.24 -3.41
N ASP A 377 -3.55 7.44 -2.49
CA ASP A 377 -2.76 6.60 -1.59
C ASP A 377 -2.05 5.50 -2.37
N ILE A 378 -2.80 4.69 -3.13
CA ILE A 378 -2.29 3.47 -3.80
C ILE A 378 -1.05 3.75 -4.66
N GLY A 379 -1.08 4.77 -5.51
CA GLY A 379 -0.01 4.95 -6.49
C GLY A 379 0.17 6.36 -7.06
N TYR A 380 -0.49 7.38 -6.50
CA TYR A 380 -0.41 8.75 -7.00
C TYR A 380 -0.22 9.76 -5.86
N PRO A 381 0.92 9.72 -5.15
CA PRO A 381 1.20 10.64 -4.05
C PRO A 381 1.14 12.12 -4.46
N GLU A 382 1.29 12.42 -5.75
CA GLU A 382 1.14 13.77 -6.31
C GLU A 382 -0.30 14.32 -6.15
N LYS A 383 -1.28 13.43 -6.10
CA LYS A 383 -2.73 13.72 -6.02
C LYS A 383 -3.27 13.69 -4.59
N LEU A 384 -2.44 13.42 -3.58
CA LEU A 384 -2.82 13.50 -2.17
C LEU A 384 -3.34 14.90 -1.81
N THR A 385 -4.25 14.92 -0.83
CA THR A 385 -4.74 16.16 -0.22
C THR A 385 -3.60 16.91 0.48
N PRO A 386 -3.72 18.24 0.71
CA PRO A 386 -2.70 19.00 1.44
C PRO A 386 -2.40 18.40 2.83
N THR A 387 -3.44 17.94 3.54
CA THR A 387 -3.29 17.31 4.86
C THR A 387 -2.45 16.03 4.80
N GLU A 388 -2.72 15.15 3.84
CA GLU A 388 -1.95 13.90 3.69
C GLU A 388 -0.52 14.14 3.18
N LYS A 389 -0.31 15.18 2.36
CA LYS A 389 1.04 15.63 1.99
C LYS A 389 1.83 16.10 3.22
N GLY A 390 1.19 16.83 4.13
CA GLY A 390 1.78 17.25 5.39
C GLY A 390 2.17 16.06 6.27
N LYS A 391 1.26 15.10 6.46
CA LYS A 391 1.55 13.86 7.21
C LYS A 391 2.72 13.09 6.61
N ARG A 392 2.74 12.92 5.29
CA ARG A 392 3.85 12.25 4.58
C ARG A 392 5.21 12.90 4.87
N ILE A 393 5.27 14.23 4.92
CA ILE A 393 6.51 14.95 5.27
C ILE A 393 6.90 14.66 6.72
N ILE A 394 5.96 14.73 7.65
CA ILE A 394 6.21 14.51 9.08
C ILE A 394 6.71 13.08 9.32
N PHE A 395 6.02 12.06 8.77
CA PHE A 395 6.43 10.67 8.90
C PHE A 395 7.77 10.39 8.22
N TRP A 396 8.04 11.01 7.07
CA TRP A 396 9.34 10.92 6.43
C TRP A 396 10.45 11.47 7.32
N ILE A 397 10.27 12.63 7.95
CA ILE A 397 11.27 13.19 8.89
C ILE A 397 11.43 12.26 10.11
N ALA A 398 10.32 11.89 10.75
CA ALA A 398 10.32 11.09 11.97
C ALA A 398 10.94 9.71 11.76
N GLY A 399 10.55 8.98 10.71
CA GLY A 399 11.09 7.65 10.42
C GLY A 399 12.57 7.69 10.06
N ASN A 400 13.04 8.74 9.37
CA ASN A 400 14.47 8.90 9.10
C ASN A 400 15.30 9.20 10.36
N ILE A 401 14.78 10.03 11.27
CA ILE A 401 15.39 10.24 12.59
C ILE A 401 15.44 8.92 13.36
N TYR A 402 14.35 8.16 13.36
CA TYR A 402 14.28 6.84 14.00
C TYR A 402 15.31 5.87 13.44
N ARG A 403 15.45 5.79 12.11
CA ARG A 403 16.49 4.96 11.44
C ARG A 403 17.90 5.37 11.85
N ILE A 404 18.21 6.68 11.91
CA ILE A 404 19.51 7.17 12.41
C ILE A 404 19.74 6.67 13.83
N LEU A 405 18.80 6.92 14.75
CA LEU A 405 18.94 6.53 16.15
C LEU A 405 19.13 5.02 16.28
N ARG A 406 18.31 4.21 15.61
CA ARG A 406 18.42 2.75 15.61
C ARG A 406 19.80 2.28 15.12
N SER A 407 20.35 2.91 14.07
CA SER A 407 21.67 2.57 13.55
C SER A 407 22.80 2.90 14.54
N GLN A 408 22.71 4.03 15.23
CA GLN A 408 23.68 4.41 16.25
C GLN A 408 23.62 3.47 17.46
N PHE A 409 22.43 3.14 17.96
CA PHE A 409 22.26 2.18 19.05
C PHE A 409 22.74 0.77 18.68
N ALA A 410 22.54 0.33 17.44
CA ALA A 410 23.08 -0.94 16.96
C ALA A 410 24.61 -0.94 16.95
N ASN A 411 25.25 0.15 16.51
CA ASN A 411 26.70 0.31 16.51
C ASN A 411 27.31 0.39 17.92
N VAL A 412 26.65 1.08 18.86
CA VAL A 412 27.11 1.15 20.27
C VAL A 412 27.03 -0.21 20.94
N ASN A 413 25.91 -0.93 20.78
CA ASN A 413 25.77 -2.28 21.33
C ASN A 413 26.76 -3.28 20.73
N LYS A 414 27.11 -3.11 19.45
CA LYS A 414 28.15 -3.90 18.79
C LYS A 414 29.53 -3.61 19.39
N ASN A 415 29.91 -2.34 19.55
CA ASN A 415 31.19 -1.99 20.17
C ASN A 415 31.31 -2.52 21.60
N LEU A 416 30.20 -2.56 22.35
CA LEU A 416 30.16 -3.20 23.67
C LEU A 416 30.28 -4.72 23.58
N SER A 417 29.52 -5.38 22.71
CA SER A 417 29.60 -6.84 22.51
C SER A 417 30.97 -7.30 22.01
N ASP A 418 31.60 -6.56 21.09
CA ASP A 418 32.92 -6.88 20.55
C ASP A 418 34.01 -6.65 21.62
N ARG A 419 33.85 -5.61 22.46
CA ARG A 419 34.71 -5.41 23.64
C ARG A 419 34.52 -6.51 24.68
N PHE A 420 33.29 -6.94 24.97
CA PHE A 420 33.02 -8.06 25.87
C PHE A 420 33.55 -9.39 25.34
N LYS A 421 33.45 -9.65 24.03
CA LYS A 421 34.09 -10.80 23.37
C LYS A 421 35.60 -10.75 23.43
N THR A 422 36.19 -9.57 23.26
CA THR A 422 37.63 -9.37 23.39
C THR A 422 38.08 -9.61 24.84
N ILE A 423 37.33 -9.11 25.83
CA ILE A 423 37.60 -9.34 27.25
C ILE A 423 37.44 -10.82 27.60
N THR A 424 36.38 -11.49 27.15
CA THR A 424 36.21 -12.94 27.39
C THR A 424 37.28 -13.77 26.69
N THR A 425 37.71 -13.40 25.48
CA THR A 425 38.84 -14.08 24.80
C THR A 425 40.17 -13.83 25.52
N ILE A 426 40.38 -12.65 26.11
CA ILE A 426 41.55 -12.33 26.94
C ILE A 426 41.48 -13.11 28.26
N VAL A 427 40.32 -13.15 28.90
CA VAL A 427 40.08 -13.92 30.12
C VAL A 427 40.28 -15.40 29.82
N ASP A 428 39.72 -15.98 28.77
CA ASP A 428 39.96 -17.37 28.39
C ASP A 428 41.44 -17.63 28.11
N LYS A 429 42.17 -16.72 27.45
CA LYS A 429 43.62 -16.85 27.27
C LYS A 429 44.43 -16.77 28.58
N ILE A 430 43.96 -16.02 29.56
CA ILE A 430 44.58 -15.91 30.89
C ILE A 430 44.19 -17.11 31.77
N THR A 431 42.97 -17.63 31.62
CA THR A 431 42.44 -18.73 32.43
C THR A 431 42.90 -20.10 31.90
N PHE A 432 43.31 -20.17 30.63
CA PHE A 432 43.91 -21.36 30.00
C PHE A 432 45.43 -21.23 29.78
N SER A 433 46.11 -20.26 30.41
CA SER A 433 47.58 -20.23 30.45
C SER A 433 48.17 -20.81 31.73
N ASP A 434 47.35 -21.39 32.60
CA ASP A 434 47.78 -22.07 33.84
C ASP A 434 47.86 -23.60 33.67
N ASP A 435 48.33 -24.05 32.50
CA ASP A 435 48.87 -25.41 32.35
C ASP A 435 50.40 -25.33 32.21
N TYR A 436 51.05 -25.52 33.37
CA TYR A 436 52.35 -26.14 33.62
C TYR A 436 53.53 -25.84 32.67
N GLU A 437 54.47 -25.04 33.18
CA GLU A 437 55.87 -25.46 33.39
C GLU A 437 56.49 -24.78 34.61
#